data_AF-A0A3B1JFD4-F1
#
_entry.id   AF-A0A3B1JFD4-F1
#
_cell.length_a   1.000
_cell.length_b   1.000
_cell.length_c   1.000
_cell.angle_alpha   90.00
_cell.angle_beta   90.00
_cell.angle_gamma   90.00
#
_symmetry.space_group_name_H-M   'P 1'
#
loop_
_entity.id
_entity.type
_entity.pdbx_description
1 polymer ?
#
loop_
_entity_poly.entity_id
_entity_poly.type
_entity_poly.pdbx_seq_one_letter_code
_entity_poly.pdbx_strand_id
1 'polypeptide(L)'
;EEDGDGDAPAVFLCGKCRRPVGDSLSWAGSDEQLNQIMLKVHDNIVIGNEPYVSSTRKEPGLVVNLACRGCGSTLGIMYTSTPKELDFKRSYFCFGVENIEYVLGSADQQVAVVDSKDMPVTLELQEIVEQQMIKIKALAVTIGHRLMEIELDLQTKSES
;
A
#
# COMPACT_ATOMS: atom_id res chain seq x y z
N GLU A 1 25.62 -21.74 -12.79
CA GLU A 1 25.06 -20.70 -13.67
C GLU A 1 24.39 -19.69 -12.77
N GLU A 2 24.58 -18.41 -13.08
CA GLU A 2 24.67 -17.27 -12.17
C GLU A 2 23.49 -17.08 -11.21
N ASP A 3 23.84 -16.76 -9.97
CA ASP A 3 22.94 -16.48 -8.85
C ASP A 3 22.04 -15.27 -9.14
N GLY A 4 20.79 -15.37 -8.66
CA GLY A 4 19.69 -14.47 -8.94
C GLY A 4 19.95 -12.99 -8.69
N ASP A 5 19.92 -12.21 -9.77
CA ASP A 5 19.56 -10.80 -9.75
C ASP A 5 18.03 -10.72 -9.92
N GLY A 6 17.32 -10.91 -8.81
CA GLY A 6 15.88 -10.69 -8.79
C GLY A 6 15.63 -9.19 -8.91
N ASP A 7 15.17 -8.76 -10.08
CA ASP A 7 14.91 -7.35 -10.41
C ASP A 7 14.20 -6.67 -9.24
N ALA A 8 14.83 -5.62 -8.70
CA ALA A 8 14.42 -5.07 -7.41
C ALA A 8 12.99 -4.54 -7.49
N PRO A 9 12.15 -4.78 -6.45
CA PRO A 9 10.74 -4.42 -6.50
C PRO A 9 10.57 -2.92 -6.72
N ALA A 10 9.63 -2.56 -7.60
CA ALA A 10 9.30 -1.19 -7.91
C ALA A 10 8.04 -0.76 -7.16
N VAL A 11 8.01 0.47 -6.64
CA VAL A 11 6.81 1.08 -6.08
C VAL A 11 6.30 2.14 -7.04
N PHE A 12 5.02 2.06 -7.40
CA PHE A 12 4.32 3.04 -8.23
C PHE A 12 3.67 4.10 -7.36
N LEU A 13 3.88 5.36 -7.72
CA LEU A 13 3.46 6.55 -6.99
C LEU A 13 2.55 7.39 -7.88
N CYS A 14 1.58 8.07 -7.29
CA CYS A 14 0.81 9.10 -7.99
C CYS A 14 1.75 10.21 -8.48
N GLY A 15 1.73 10.54 -9.77
CA GLY A 15 2.61 11.56 -10.34
C GLY A 15 2.37 12.98 -9.81
N LYS A 16 1.22 13.24 -9.15
CA LYS A 16 0.90 14.56 -8.59
C LYS A 16 1.29 14.71 -7.11
N CYS A 17 0.96 13.74 -6.27
CA CYS A 17 1.18 13.84 -4.82
C CYS A 17 2.14 12.81 -4.24
N ARG A 18 2.78 11.98 -5.09
CA ARG A 18 3.76 10.96 -4.73
C ARG A 18 3.24 9.89 -3.76
N ARG A 19 1.94 9.82 -3.51
CA ARG A 19 1.32 8.76 -2.69
C ARG A 19 1.45 7.41 -3.39
N PRO A 20 1.86 6.33 -2.70
CA PRO A 20 1.91 5.00 -3.30
C PRO A 20 0.53 4.53 -3.78
N VAL A 21 0.50 4.00 -4.99
CA VAL A 21 -0.71 3.49 -5.68
C VAL A 21 -0.57 2.02 -6.09
N GLY A 22 0.60 1.40 -5.93
CA GLY A 22 0.83 0.00 -6.20
C GLY A 22 2.31 -0.35 -6.24
N ASP A 23 2.62 -1.61 -6.56
CA ASP A 23 4.00 -2.12 -6.66
C ASP A 23 4.11 -3.22 -7.73
N SER A 24 5.34 -3.59 -8.08
CA SER A 24 5.61 -4.60 -9.11
C SER A 24 5.22 -6.03 -8.71
N LEU A 25 4.98 -6.33 -7.44
CA LEU A 25 4.50 -7.67 -7.01
C LEU A 25 3.06 -7.90 -7.44
N SER A 26 2.31 -6.83 -7.67
CA SER A 26 0.94 -6.85 -8.18
C SER A 26 0.83 -6.78 -9.71
N TRP A 27 1.96 -6.80 -10.43
CA TRP A 27 2.00 -6.63 -11.88
C TRP A 27 1.14 -7.66 -12.63
N ALA A 28 0.35 -7.18 -13.59
CA ALA A 28 -0.48 -8.00 -14.45
C ALA A 28 -0.11 -7.86 -15.94
N GLY A 29 0.51 -6.74 -16.35
CA GLY A 29 0.96 -6.53 -17.72
C GLY A 29 1.05 -5.05 -18.09
N SER A 30 1.31 -4.78 -19.36
CA SER A 30 1.33 -3.43 -19.94
C SER A 30 0.58 -3.40 -21.28
N ASP A 31 0.13 -2.20 -21.65
CA ASP A 31 -0.37 -1.88 -22.99
C ASP A 31 0.41 -0.69 -23.55
N GLU A 32 1.29 -0.96 -24.50
CA GLU A 32 2.12 0.07 -25.14
C GLU A 32 1.31 1.02 -26.03
N GLN A 33 0.21 0.56 -26.63
CA GLN A 33 -0.60 1.38 -27.54
C GLN A 33 -1.36 2.47 -26.78
N LEU A 34 -1.82 2.15 -25.59
CA LEU A 34 -2.51 3.07 -24.69
C LEU A 34 -1.58 3.72 -23.67
N ASN A 35 -0.30 3.36 -23.65
CA ASN A 35 0.68 3.81 -22.69
C ASN A 35 0.22 3.55 -21.23
N GLN A 36 -0.18 2.31 -20.95
CA GLN A 36 -0.75 1.89 -19.67
C GLN A 36 -0.03 0.70 -19.05
N ILE A 37 -0.04 0.64 -17.72
CA ILE A 37 0.32 -0.55 -16.96
C ILE A 37 -0.90 -1.11 -16.24
N MET A 38 -0.91 -2.41 -15.96
CA MET A 38 -2.01 -3.12 -15.31
C MET A 38 -1.53 -3.76 -14.02
N LEU A 39 -2.21 -3.45 -12.91
CA LEU A 39 -1.91 -4.00 -11.58
C LEU A 39 -3.15 -4.64 -10.94
N LYS A 40 -2.91 -5.54 -9.97
CA LYS A 40 -3.89 -6.18 -9.09
C LYS A 40 -4.10 -5.41 -7.76
N VAL A 41 -4.18 -4.07 -7.75
CA VAL A 41 -4.06 -3.27 -6.51
C VAL A 41 -5.37 -2.66 -6.05
N HIS A 42 -5.66 -2.74 -4.75
CA HIS A 42 -6.91 -2.29 -4.13
C HIS A 42 -6.76 -1.09 -3.16
N ASP A 43 -5.53 -0.65 -2.84
CA ASP A 43 -5.30 0.37 -1.80
C ASP A 43 -4.92 1.75 -2.35
N ASN A 44 -5.24 2.82 -1.61
CA ASN A 44 -5.02 4.24 -1.96
C ASN A 44 -5.66 4.75 -3.27
N ILE A 45 -6.53 3.96 -3.90
CA ILE A 45 -7.24 4.31 -5.13
C ILE A 45 -8.74 4.41 -4.83
N VAL A 46 -9.39 5.40 -5.44
CA VAL A 46 -10.84 5.56 -5.45
C VAL A 46 -11.36 5.15 -6.81
N ILE A 47 -12.26 4.16 -6.82
CA ILE A 47 -12.94 3.70 -8.03
C ILE A 47 -14.18 4.58 -8.25
N GLY A 48 -14.32 5.12 -9.45
CA GLY A 48 -15.48 5.92 -9.83
C GLY A 48 -16.78 5.09 -9.81
N ASN A 49 -17.89 5.73 -9.42
CA ASN A 49 -19.19 5.07 -9.34
C ASN A 49 -19.95 5.05 -10.67
N GLU A 50 -19.59 5.91 -11.62
CA GLU A 50 -20.30 6.08 -12.88
C GLU A 50 -19.48 5.46 -14.02
N PRO A 51 -19.90 4.29 -14.53
CA PRO A 51 -19.24 3.66 -15.66
C PRO A 51 -19.60 4.37 -16.98
N TYR A 52 -18.65 4.43 -17.91
CA TYR A 52 -18.83 5.01 -19.24
C TYR A 52 -18.20 4.12 -20.31
N VAL A 53 -18.64 4.29 -21.56
CA VAL A 53 -18.09 3.54 -22.70
C VAL A 53 -16.74 4.14 -23.07
N SER A 54 -15.71 3.30 -23.14
CA SER A 54 -14.37 3.73 -23.56
C SER A 54 -14.43 4.44 -24.92
N SER A 55 -13.84 5.64 -24.99
CA SER A 55 -13.89 6.52 -26.15
C SER A 55 -12.97 6.07 -27.30
N THR A 56 -12.06 5.12 -27.06
CA THR A 56 -11.19 4.53 -28.09
C THR A 56 -11.94 3.46 -28.88
N ARG A 57 -12.22 3.73 -30.17
CA ARG A 57 -12.91 2.78 -31.07
C ARG A 57 -12.25 1.39 -31.17
N LYS A 58 -10.99 1.26 -30.77
CA LYS A 58 -10.22 0.00 -30.80
C LYS A 58 -10.44 -0.88 -29.57
N GLU A 59 -10.89 -0.32 -28.45
CA GLU A 59 -11.15 -1.08 -27.22
C GLU A 59 -12.55 -0.80 -26.68
N PRO A 60 -13.59 -1.36 -27.34
CA PRO A 60 -14.95 -1.21 -26.82
C PRO A 60 -15.03 -1.90 -25.47
N GLY A 61 -15.52 -1.18 -24.45
CA GLY A 61 -15.65 -1.68 -23.10
C GLY A 61 -16.32 -0.67 -22.19
N LEU A 62 -16.91 -1.16 -21.10
CA LEU A 62 -17.43 -0.32 -20.03
C LEU A 62 -16.32 -0.12 -19.00
N VAL A 63 -16.01 1.13 -18.69
CA VAL A 63 -14.89 1.50 -17.84
C VAL A 63 -15.33 2.45 -16.72
N VAL A 64 -14.59 2.44 -15.62
CA VAL A 64 -14.71 3.41 -14.53
C VAL A 64 -13.38 4.11 -14.31
N ASN A 65 -13.42 5.37 -13.89
CA ASN A 65 -12.21 6.13 -13.58
C ASN A 65 -11.55 5.65 -12.29
N LEU A 66 -10.22 5.67 -12.26
CA LEU A 66 -9.41 5.46 -11.06
C LEU A 66 -8.82 6.80 -10.63
N ALA A 67 -9.03 7.19 -9.38
CA ALA A 67 -8.53 8.43 -8.82
C ALA A 67 -7.62 8.19 -7.61
N CYS A 68 -6.61 9.03 -7.44
CA CYS A 68 -5.77 8.99 -6.26
C CYS A 68 -6.56 9.41 -5.02
N ARG A 69 -6.58 8.58 -3.96
CA ARG A 69 -7.23 8.92 -2.68
C ARG A 69 -6.62 10.15 -2.00
N GLY A 70 -5.35 10.47 -2.30
CA GLY A 70 -4.64 11.60 -1.70
C GLY A 70 -4.99 12.96 -2.29
N CYS A 71 -5.03 13.09 -3.61
CA CYS A 71 -5.21 14.39 -4.28
C CYS A 71 -6.37 14.42 -5.29
N GLY A 72 -7.10 13.31 -5.46
CA GLY A 72 -8.24 13.21 -6.36
C GLY A 72 -7.90 13.23 -7.85
N SER A 73 -6.62 13.27 -8.25
CA SER A 73 -6.24 13.24 -9.67
C SER A 73 -6.60 11.89 -10.29
N THR A 74 -7.03 11.91 -11.55
CA THR A 74 -7.21 10.70 -12.36
C THR A 74 -5.86 10.01 -12.56
N LEU A 75 -5.83 8.70 -12.34
CA LEU A 75 -4.64 7.86 -12.53
C LEU A 75 -4.79 6.92 -13.73
N GLY A 76 -6.04 6.59 -14.10
CA GLY A 76 -6.32 5.65 -15.17
C GLY A 76 -7.77 5.16 -15.12
N ILE A 77 -7.98 3.94 -15.61
CA ILE A 77 -9.30 3.32 -15.76
C ILE A 77 -9.29 1.86 -15.31
N MET A 78 -10.47 1.31 -15.01
CA MET A 78 -10.68 -0.12 -14.84
C MET A 78 -11.83 -0.57 -15.73
N TYR A 79 -11.62 -1.64 -16.50
CA TYR A 79 -12.65 -2.25 -17.32
C TYR A 79 -13.60 -3.09 -16.47
N THR A 80 -14.87 -2.69 -16.39
CA THR A 80 -15.94 -3.44 -15.70
C THR A 80 -16.63 -4.43 -16.64
N SER A 81 -16.61 -4.17 -17.95
CA SER A 81 -17.15 -5.08 -18.96
C SER A 81 -16.32 -5.00 -20.24
N THR A 82 -16.00 -6.17 -20.79
CA THR A 82 -15.08 -6.35 -21.90
C THR A 82 -15.65 -7.34 -22.92
N PRO A 83 -15.38 -7.15 -24.22
CA PRO A 83 -15.39 -8.23 -25.21
C PRO A 83 -14.39 -9.32 -24.83
N LYS A 84 -14.57 -10.51 -25.40
CA LYS A 84 -13.73 -11.68 -25.10
C LYS A 84 -12.24 -11.41 -25.36
N GLU A 85 -11.94 -10.61 -26.36
CA GLU A 85 -10.59 -10.24 -26.76
C GLU A 85 -9.87 -9.39 -25.71
N LEU A 86 -10.63 -8.68 -24.85
CA LEU A 86 -10.12 -7.79 -23.80
C LEU A 86 -10.34 -8.34 -22.38
N ASP A 87 -10.83 -9.57 -22.23
CA ASP A 87 -11.09 -10.18 -20.92
C ASP A 87 -9.84 -10.25 -20.03
N PHE A 88 -8.65 -10.27 -20.63
CA PHE A 88 -7.38 -10.23 -19.90
C PHE A 88 -7.13 -8.89 -19.16
N LYS A 89 -7.84 -7.81 -19.53
CA LYS A 89 -7.78 -6.50 -18.87
C LYS A 89 -8.88 -6.28 -17.84
N ARG A 90 -9.93 -7.11 -17.86
CA ARG A 90 -11.11 -6.92 -17.01
C ARG A 90 -10.72 -6.95 -15.53
N SER A 91 -11.26 -6.00 -14.76
CA SER A 91 -11.04 -5.87 -13.32
C SER A 91 -9.59 -5.64 -12.89
N TYR A 92 -8.70 -5.29 -13.81
CA TYR A 92 -7.36 -4.78 -13.49
C TYR A 92 -7.35 -3.25 -13.45
N PHE A 93 -6.44 -2.71 -12.66
CA PHE A 93 -6.22 -1.27 -12.54
C PHE A 93 -5.27 -0.85 -13.66
N CYS A 94 -5.81 -0.24 -14.71
CA CYS A 94 -5.05 0.23 -15.87
C CYS A 94 -4.62 1.68 -15.64
N PHE A 95 -3.38 1.90 -15.22
CA PHE A 95 -2.82 3.24 -14.98
C PHE A 95 -2.19 3.80 -16.24
N GLY A 96 -2.47 5.06 -16.57
CA GLY A 96 -1.72 5.78 -17.60
C GLY A 96 -0.32 6.10 -17.08
N VAL A 97 0.71 5.72 -17.84
CA VAL A 97 2.12 5.90 -17.45
C VAL A 97 2.44 7.38 -17.18
N GLU A 98 1.76 8.31 -17.86
CA GLU A 98 1.89 9.75 -17.63
C GLU A 98 1.35 10.25 -16.28
N ASN A 99 0.50 9.47 -15.61
CA ASN A 99 -0.14 9.84 -14.35
C ASN A 99 0.55 9.23 -13.11
N ILE A 100 1.57 8.40 -13.32
CA ILE A 100 2.29 7.68 -12.27
C ILE A 100 3.80 7.83 -12.44
N GLU A 101 4.52 7.71 -11.32
CA GLU A 101 5.98 7.63 -11.29
C GLU A 101 6.37 6.32 -10.61
N TYR A 102 7.58 5.82 -10.83
CA TYR A 102 8.07 4.63 -10.13
C TYR A 102 9.42 4.88 -9.46
N VAL A 103 9.66 4.16 -8.38
CA VAL A 103 10.96 4.10 -7.70
C VAL A 103 11.34 2.63 -7.61
N LEU A 104 12.53 2.28 -8.10
CA LEU A 104 13.11 0.96 -7.89
C LEU A 104 13.68 0.90 -6.48
N GLY A 105 13.37 -0.16 -5.74
CA GLY A 105 14.14 -0.49 -4.56
C GLY A 105 15.61 -0.69 -4.95
N SER A 106 16.55 -0.19 -4.17
CA SER A 106 17.94 -0.58 -4.30
C SER A 106 18.36 -1.14 -2.95
N ALA A 107 19.04 -2.29 -2.96
CA ALA A 107 19.62 -2.87 -1.75
C ALA A 107 20.63 -1.91 -1.07
N ASP A 108 21.19 -0.95 -1.83
CA ASP A 108 22.15 0.04 -1.35
C ASP A 108 21.51 1.35 -0.89
N GLN A 109 20.19 1.52 -1.08
CA GLN A 109 19.51 2.75 -0.72
C GLN A 109 19.23 2.77 0.79
N GLN A 110 20.21 3.28 1.53
CA GLN A 110 20.02 3.63 2.94
C GLN A 110 18.77 4.50 3.04
N VAL A 111 17.79 4.05 3.85
CA VAL A 111 16.60 4.82 4.21
C VAL A 111 17.09 6.22 4.56
N ALA A 112 16.61 7.24 3.84
CA ALA A 112 16.98 8.62 4.10
C ALA A 112 16.91 8.84 5.62
N VAL A 113 17.95 9.45 6.21
CA VAL A 113 18.01 9.67 7.66
C VAL A 113 16.81 10.52 8.06
N VAL A 114 15.71 9.85 8.41
CA VAL A 114 14.54 10.45 8.98
C VAL A 114 14.94 10.81 10.41
N ASP A 115 14.47 11.94 10.93
CA ASP A 115 14.61 12.22 12.37
C ASP A 115 14.16 10.96 13.13
N SER A 116 14.92 10.60 14.15
CA SER A 116 14.74 9.41 14.99
C SER A 116 13.30 9.19 15.49
N LYS A 117 12.48 10.25 15.51
CA LYS A 117 11.05 10.20 15.86
C LYS A 117 10.11 9.76 14.74
N ASP A 118 10.48 9.96 13.49
CA ASP A 118 9.64 9.73 12.31
C ASP A 118 10.11 8.53 11.47
N MET A 119 11.13 7.79 11.94
CA MET A 119 11.60 6.56 11.30
C MET A 119 10.44 5.56 11.21
N PRO A 120 9.99 5.19 9.98
CA PRO A 120 8.94 4.20 9.82
C PRO A 120 9.43 2.84 10.31
N VAL A 121 8.53 2.07 10.92
CA VAL A 121 8.81 0.67 11.28
C VAL A 121 8.91 -0.12 9.97
N THR A 122 10.09 -0.66 9.69
CA THR A 122 10.35 -1.49 8.52
C THR A 122 10.27 -2.98 8.89
N LEU A 123 10.21 -3.86 7.89
CA LEU A 123 10.11 -5.30 8.10
C LEU A 123 11.34 -5.87 8.83
N GLU A 124 12.52 -5.31 8.60
CA GLU A 124 13.77 -5.73 9.25
C GLU A 124 13.74 -5.46 10.76
N LEU A 125 12.92 -4.51 11.21
CA LEU A 125 12.72 -4.18 12.62
C LEU A 125 11.64 -5.04 13.28
N GLN A 126 10.94 -5.90 12.53
CA GLN A 126 9.78 -6.65 13.03
C GLN A 126 10.13 -7.43 14.30
N GLU A 127 11.17 -8.27 14.25
CA GLU A 127 11.55 -9.11 15.40
C GLU A 127 11.94 -8.27 16.63
N ILE A 128 12.65 -7.15 16.40
CA ILE A 128 13.07 -6.23 17.45
C ILE A 128 11.85 -5.56 18.10
N VAL A 129 10.91 -5.09 17.29
CA VAL A 129 9.68 -4.43 17.75
C VAL A 129 8.77 -5.42 18.49
N GLU A 130 8.62 -6.64 17.98
CA GLU A 130 7.85 -7.70 18.66
C GLU A 130 8.45 -8.04 20.02
N GLN A 131 9.77 -8.20 20.11
CA GLN A 131 10.45 -8.42 21.39
C GLN A 131 10.29 -7.24 22.35
N GLN A 132 10.37 -6.01 21.87
CA GLN A 132 10.14 -4.80 22.68
C GLN A 132 8.70 -4.76 23.20
N MET A 133 7.70 -5.06 22.36
CA MET A 133 6.30 -5.13 22.76
C MET A 133 6.06 -6.21 23.83
N ILE A 134 6.70 -7.38 23.73
CA ILE A 134 6.62 -8.43 24.75
C ILE A 134 7.15 -7.92 26.10
N LYS A 135 8.31 -7.25 26.10
CA LYS A 135 8.90 -6.68 27.33
C LYS A 135 8.01 -5.60 27.94
N ILE A 136 7.50 -4.68 27.13
CA ILE A 136 6.58 -3.62 27.56
C ILE A 136 5.31 -4.23 28.16
N LYS A 137 4.75 -5.26 27.52
CA LYS A 137 3.56 -5.98 28.01
C LYS A 137 3.83 -6.62 29.38
N ALA A 138 4.97 -7.29 29.55
CA ALA A 138 5.32 -7.91 30.83
C ALA A 138 5.46 -6.87 31.97
N LEU A 139 6.13 -5.74 31.69
CA LEU A 139 6.25 -4.63 32.63
C LEU A 139 4.90 -4.03 32.99
N ALA A 140 4.04 -3.76 32.00
CA ALA A 140 2.71 -3.20 32.22
C ALA A 140 1.83 -4.11 33.10
N VAL A 141 1.86 -5.43 32.87
CA VAL A 141 1.17 -6.42 33.71
C VAL A 141 1.71 -6.40 35.14
N THR A 142 3.03 -6.32 35.31
CA THR A 142 3.66 -6.31 36.64
C THR A 142 3.29 -5.04 37.41
N ILE A 143 3.30 -3.88 36.75
CA ILE A 143 2.88 -2.61 37.34
C ILE A 143 1.39 -2.66 37.72
N GLY A 144 0.54 -3.18 36.83
CA GLY A 144 -0.89 -3.36 37.11
C GLY A 144 -1.15 -4.25 38.33
N HIS A 145 -0.41 -5.35 38.48
CA HIS A 145 -0.52 -6.23 39.64
C HIS A 145 -0.13 -5.51 40.94
N ARG A 146 1.01 -4.80 40.94
CA ARG A 146 1.48 -4.07 42.13
C ARG A 146 0.55 -2.92 42.51
N LEU A 147 -0.06 -2.24 41.53
CA LEU A 147 -1.06 -1.20 41.79
C LEU A 147 -2.31 -1.80 42.44
N MET A 148 -2.78 -2.94 41.94
CA MET A 148 -3.94 -3.63 42.49
C MET A 148 -3.71 -4.08 43.95
N GLU A 149 -2.52 -4.58 44.27
CA GLU A 149 -2.14 -4.90 45.67
C GLU A 149 -2.17 -3.66 46.56
N ILE A 150 -1.63 -2.53 46.10
CA ILE A 150 -1.63 -1.26 46.85
C ILE A 150 -3.05 -0.73 47.05
N GLU A 151 -3.89 -0.80 46.02
CA GLU A 151 -5.28 -0.36 46.08
C GLU A 151 -6.08 -1.16 47.12
N LEU A 152 -5.93 -2.49 47.15
CA LEU A 152 -6.56 -3.36 48.14
C LEU A 152 -6.09 -3.07 49.58
N ASP A 153 -4.79 -2.86 49.78
CA ASP A 153 -4.21 -2.50 51.08
C ASP A 153 -4.69 -1.14 51.59
N LEU A 154 -4.92 -0.17 50.70
CA LEU A 154 -5.48 1.14 51.05
C LEU A 154 -6.96 1.03 51.39
N GLN A 155 -7.71 0.22 50.67
CA GLN A 155 -9.14 0.04 50.87
C GLN A 155 -9.43 -0.64 52.21
N THR A 156 -8.71 -1.71 52.54
CA THR A 156 -8.80 -2.39 53.84
C THR A 156 -8.44 -1.48 55.03
N LYS A 157 -7.41 -0.62 54.88
CA LYS A 157 -7.06 0.38 55.90
C LYS A 157 -8.08 1.50 56.05
N SER A 158 -8.84 1.82 55.02
CA SER A 158 -9.92 2.82 55.10
C SER A 158 -11.20 2.28 55.74
N GLU A 159 -11.37 0.96 55.76
CA GLU A 159 -12.52 0.25 56.34
C GLU A 159 -12.26 -0.25 57.79
N SER A 160 -11.04 -0.07 58.31
CA SER A 160 -10.61 -0.40 59.68
C SER A 160 -10.61 0.81 60.59
#